data_AF-A0A0P1B0N7-F1
#
_entry.id   AF-A0A0P1B0N7-F1
#
_cell.length_a   1.000
_cell.length_b   1.000
_cell.length_c   1.000
_cell.angle_alpha   90.00
_cell.angle_beta   90.00
_cell.angle_gamma   90.00
#
_symmetry.space_group_name_H-M   'P 1'
#
loop_
_entity.id
_entity.type
_entity.pdbx_description
1 polymer ?
#
loop_
_entity_poly.entity_id
_entity_poly.type
_entity_poly.pdbx_seq_one_letter_code
_entity_poly.pdbx_strand_id
1 'polypeptide(L)'
;MSRHSKNATATTHFTYHEREAAGHGTLKRRFGRDSQLPFGVCCLCLATTQSRSPLVSPGGFVYCKECIYANLLTQKRSNQENLMAYERYVEMQNQKEKDEILEKERQTLQKALDGADGAMIGLATETRDHARHVATQKLQEKVDKATDDEKRIAMKKTSFWIPDCTPSQEVKVEKPEMKTKDPMSLDEMKLKHLMPVKFEWDDKSNVVCAVTKKEILHRRAVLLRPSGQVILESCVKDMVLPTMTCPVTGLKLRKKDIVHLQAGGTGFSAHSTVEAKKYRPSMT
;
A
#
# COMPACT_ATOMS: atom_id res chain seq x y z
N MET A 1 36.08 15.58 -43.64
CA MET A 1 34.90 16.47 -43.52
C MET A 1 33.74 15.66 -42.96
N SER A 2 33.28 15.97 -41.74
CA SER A 2 32.05 15.36 -41.21
C SER A 2 30.88 15.80 -42.09
N ARG A 3 30.02 14.86 -42.51
CA ARG A 3 28.82 15.17 -43.30
C ARG A 3 27.84 15.93 -42.40
N HIS A 4 27.62 17.22 -42.70
CA HIS A 4 26.70 18.10 -41.97
C HIS A 4 25.25 17.57 -41.91
N SER A 5 24.88 16.69 -42.83
CA SER A 5 23.57 15.99 -42.85
C SER A 5 23.40 14.94 -41.76
N LYS A 6 24.47 14.57 -41.03
CA LYS A 6 24.43 13.64 -39.88
C LYS A 6 24.49 14.36 -38.54
N ASN A 7 24.52 15.69 -38.53
CA ASN A 7 24.48 16.45 -37.29
C ASN A 7 23.07 16.36 -36.69
N ALA A 8 23.01 16.33 -35.35
CA ALA A 8 21.74 16.42 -34.66
C ALA A 8 21.01 17.69 -35.12
N THR A 9 19.68 17.64 -35.33
CA THR A 9 18.83 18.76 -35.80
C THR A 9 19.00 19.22 -37.26
N ALA A 10 19.75 18.52 -38.10
CA ALA A 10 19.83 18.87 -39.54
C ALA A 10 18.56 18.52 -40.33
N THR A 11 17.71 17.64 -39.81
CA THR A 11 16.43 17.22 -40.40
C THR A 11 15.25 17.80 -39.62
N THR A 12 14.14 18.09 -40.32
CA THR A 12 12.89 18.60 -39.72
C THR A 12 12.16 17.58 -38.83
N HIS A 13 12.56 16.31 -38.92
CA HIS A 13 12.09 15.23 -38.08
C HIS A 13 13.27 14.65 -37.29
N PHE A 14 13.01 14.30 -36.03
CA PHE A 14 13.96 13.53 -35.25
C PHE A 14 14.09 12.12 -35.83
N THR A 15 15.33 11.73 -36.11
CA THR A 15 15.70 10.34 -36.39
C THR A 15 15.47 9.46 -35.16
N TYR A 16 15.44 8.13 -35.35
CA TYR A 16 15.26 7.18 -34.25
C TYR A 16 16.28 7.40 -33.12
N HIS A 17 17.55 7.60 -33.47
CA HIS A 17 18.62 7.83 -32.49
C HIS A 17 18.45 9.14 -31.72
N GLU A 18 18.00 10.22 -32.38
CA GLU A 18 17.71 11.49 -31.71
C GLU A 18 16.49 11.37 -30.79
N ARG A 19 15.44 10.62 -31.17
CA ARG A 19 14.28 10.37 -30.30
C ARG A 19 14.66 9.57 -29.06
N GLU A 20 15.51 8.56 -29.22
CA GLU A 20 16.01 7.75 -28.11
C GLU A 20 16.90 8.58 -27.18
N ALA A 21 17.80 9.42 -27.72
CA ALA A 21 18.67 10.30 -26.95
C ALA A 21 17.90 11.44 -26.24
N ALA A 22 16.88 12.01 -26.89
CA ALA A 22 16.01 13.02 -26.30
C ALA A 22 15.12 12.45 -25.18
N GLY A 23 14.94 11.13 -25.15
CA GLY A 23 14.29 10.44 -24.05
C GLY A 23 12.79 10.66 -23.96
N HIS A 24 12.13 10.96 -25.07
CA HIS A 24 10.68 11.15 -25.19
C HIS A 24 9.96 9.83 -25.52
N GLY A 25 8.68 9.70 -25.14
CA GLY A 25 7.87 8.52 -25.40
C GLY A 25 8.14 7.36 -24.44
N THR A 26 7.82 6.13 -24.86
CA THR A 26 8.02 4.94 -24.02
C THR A 26 9.46 4.45 -24.08
N LEU A 27 10.21 4.68 -22.99
CA LEU A 27 11.56 4.14 -22.85
C LEU A 27 11.50 2.67 -22.44
N LYS A 28 12.20 1.83 -23.20
CA LYS A 28 12.33 0.40 -22.92
C LYS A 28 13.77 0.10 -22.52
N ARG A 29 13.97 -0.59 -21.39
CA ARG A 29 15.31 -1.07 -20.98
C ARG A 29 15.21 -2.53 -20.60
N ARG A 30 16.17 -3.33 -21.08
CA ARG A 30 16.28 -4.75 -20.75
C ARG A 30 17.09 -4.92 -19.46
N PHE A 31 16.59 -5.74 -18.55
CA PHE A 31 17.28 -6.16 -17.34
C PHE A 31 18.26 -7.30 -17.61
N GLY A 32 19.37 -7.31 -16.89
CA GLY A 32 20.33 -8.41 -16.93
C GLY A 32 19.87 -9.60 -16.10
N ARG A 33 20.67 -10.67 -16.10
CA ARG A 33 20.46 -11.83 -15.21
C ARG A 33 20.53 -11.42 -13.72
N ASP A 34 21.35 -10.44 -13.40
CA ASP A 34 21.61 -9.99 -12.02
C ASP A 34 20.40 -9.31 -11.38
N SER A 35 19.51 -8.74 -12.19
CA SER A 35 18.27 -8.11 -11.73
C SER A 35 17.14 -9.12 -11.47
N GLN A 36 17.39 -10.41 -11.67
CA GLN A 36 16.38 -11.47 -11.59
C GLN A 36 16.64 -12.38 -10.40
N LEU A 37 15.61 -12.69 -9.61
CA LEU A 37 15.73 -13.54 -8.44
C LEU A 37 16.01 -15.00 -8.85
N PRO A 38 17.14 -15.61 -8.44
CA PRO A 38 17.36 -17.05 -8.62
C PRO A 38 16.39 -17.89 -7.78
N PHE A 39 16.18 -19.13 -8.21
CA PHE A 39 15.33 -20.07 -7.48
C PHE A 39 15.97 -20.48 -6.14
N GLY A 40 15.17 -20.67 -5.09
CA GLY A 40 15.65 -21.07 -3.76
C GLY A 40 16.20 -19.92 -2.89
N VAL A 41 16.08 -18.68 -3.34
CA VAL A 41 16.53 -17.49 -2.61
C VAL A 41 15.34 -16.77 -1.99
N CYS A 42 15.56 -16.14 -0.84
CA CYS A 42 14.52 -15.38 -0.13
C CYS A 42 14.16 -14.11 -0.90
N CYS A 43 12.87 -13.89 -1.18
CA CYS A 43 12.42 -12.70 -1.91
C CYS A 43 12.59 -11.38 -1.14
N LEU A 44 12.79 -11.43 0.19
CA LEU A 44 12.95 -10.24 1.03
C LEU A 44 14.42 -9.85 1.21
N CYS A 45 15.27 -10.80 1.60
CA CYS A 45 16.67 -10.52 1.89
C CYS A 45 17.64 -10.88 0.75
N LEU A 46 17.13 -11.43 -0.36
CA LEU A 46 17.88 -11.83 -1.56
C LEU A 46 19.03 -12.81 -1.30
N ALA A 47 19.07 -13.42 -0.12
CA ALA A 47 20.10 -14.36 0.29
C ALA A 47 19.62 -15.81 0.14
N THR A 48 20.57 -16.70 -0.11
CA THR A 48 20.34 -18.15 -0.24
C THR A 48 19.69 -18.72 1.01
N THR A 49 18.76 -19.67 0.83
CA THR A 49 18.02 -20.28 1.94
C THR A 49 18.66 -21.57 2.48
N GLN A 50 19.86 -21.93 2.02
CA GLN A 50 20.54 -23.20 2.34
C GLN A 50 20.73 -23.44 3.84
N SER A 51 21.19 -22.43 4.58
CA SER A 51 21.45 -22.52 6.03
C SER A 51 20.30 -22.00 6.89
N ARG A 52 19.16 -21.66 6.28
CA ARG A 52 18.00 -21.06 6.96
C ARG A 52 16.82 -22.02 6.91
N SER A 53 15.77 -21.71 7.67
CA SER A 53 14.49 -22.42 7.54
C SER A 53 13.62 -21.70 6.50
N PRO A 54 13.60 -22.15 5.23
CA PRO A 54 12.76 -21.53 4.21
C PRO A 54 11.29 -21.85 4.46
N LEU A 55 10.46 -20.84 4.28
CA LEU A 55 9.01 -20.91 4.26
C LEU A 55 8.52 -20.48 2.88
N VAL A 56 7.44 -21.09 2.42
CA VAL A 56 6.80 -20.77 1.15
C VAL A 56 5.40 -20.22 1.38
N SER A 57 5.10 -19.17 0.62
CA SER A 57 3.79 -18.54 0.49
C SER A 57 2.83 -19.40 -0.33
N PRO A 58 1.50 -19.30 -0.13
CA PRO A 58 0.51 -19.93 -1.02
C PRO A 58 0.68 -19.55 -2.49
N GLY A 59 1.18 -18.34 -2.77
CA GLY A 59 1.51 -17.86 -4.12
C GLY A 59 2.85 -18.41 -4.67
N GLY A 60 3.54 -19.27 -3.92
CA GLY A 60 4.76 -19.93 -4.38
C GLY A 60 6.05 -19.14 -4.19
N PHE A 61 6.02 -18.05 -3.42
CA PHE A 61 7.22 -17.26 -3.09
C PHE A 61 7.97 -17.85 -1.91
N VAL A 62 9.31 -17.81 -1.97
CA VAL A 62 10.21 -18.37 -0.96
C VAL A 62 10.73 -17.26 -0.05
N TYR A 63 10.69 -17.49 1.26
CA TYR A 63 11.16 -16.57 2.28
C TYR A 63 12.00 -17.27 3.35
N CYS A 64 12.93 -16.57 3.98
CA CYS A 64 13.48 -17.00 5.26
C CYS A 64 12.43 -16.81 6.36
N LYS A 65 12.32 -17.76 7.30
CA LYS A 65 11.40 -17.69 8.45
C LYS A 65 11.49 -16.36 9.20
N GLU A 66 12.70 -15.88 9.48
CA GLU A 66 12.94 -14.61 10.16
C GLU A 66 12.40 -13.41 9.38
N CYS A 67 12.73 -13.31 8.08
CA CYS A 67 12.35 -12.19 7.24
C CYS A 67 10.82 -12.08 7.09
N ILE A 68 10.13 -13.20 6.83
CA ILE A 68 8.68 -13.17 6.66
C ILE A 68 7.97 -12.89 7.98
N TYR A 69 8.48 -13.40 9.10
CA TYR A 69 7.90 -13.10 10.42
C TYR A 69 8.09 -11.65 10.80
N ALA A 70 9.29 -11.09 10.57
CA ALA A 70 9.55 -9.67 10.79
C ALA A 70 8.60 -8.79 9.96
N ASN A 71 8.41 -9.12 8.67
CA ASN A 71 7.50 -8.38 7.80
C ASN A 71 6.05 -8.45 8.30
N LEU A 72 5.54 -9.65 8.61
CA LEU A 72 4.18 -9.82 9.12
C LEU A 72 3.96 -9.11 10.47
N LEU A 73 4.99 -9.04 11.33
CA LEU A 73 4.93 -8.27 12.57
C LEU A 73 4.88 -6.76 12.31
N THR A 74 5.70 -6.25 11.39
CA THR A 74 5.69 -4.84 10.99
C THR A 74 4.34 -4.44 10.39
N GLN A 75 3.76 -5.27 9.52
CA GLN A 75 2.43 -5.04 8.97
C GLN A 75 1.35 -4.98 10.06
N LYS A 76 1.40 -5.89 11.05
CA LYS A 76 0.44 -5.85 12.17
C LYS A 76 0.54 -4.58 13.00
N ARG A 77 1.77 -4.11 13.28
CA ARG A 77 1.99 -2.84 14.00
C ARG A 77 1.44 -1.66 13.20
N SER A 78 1.78 -1.57 11.91
CA SER A 78 1.26 -0.52 11.04
C SER A 78 -0.26 -0.54 10.94
N ASN A 79 -0.88 -1.73 10.81
CA ASN A 79 -2.33 -1.86 10.79
C ASN A 79 -2.98 -1.39 12.10
N GLN A 80 -2.36 -1.67 13.24
CA GLN A 80 -2.82 -1.20 14.55
C GLN A 80 -2.69 0.32 14.69
N GLU A 81 -1.57 0.90 14.25
CA GLU A 81 -1.36 2.36 14.23
C GLU A 81 -2.38 3.05 13.33
N ASN A 82 -2.64 2.49 12.13
CA ASN A 82 -3.63 3.00 11.20
C ASN A 82 -5.04 2.92 11.79
N LEU A 83 -5.39 1.83 12.50
CA LEU A 83 -6.67 1.73 13.20
C LEU A 83 -6.82 2.81 14.27
N MET A 84 -5.80 3.00 15.13
CA MET A 84 -5.84 4.03 16.16
C MET A 84 -5.98 5.43 15.56
N ALA A 85 -5.31 5.69 14.43
CA ALA A 85 -5.46 6.94 13.70
C ALA A 85 -6.87 7.11 13.13
N TYR A 86 -7.47 6.04 12.61
CA TYR A 86 -8.84 6.02 12.12
C TYR A 86 -9.87 6.23 13.25
N GLU A 87 -9.70 5.58 14.40
CA GLU A 87 -10.56 5.76 15.57
C GLU A 87 -10.53 7.21 16.06
N ARG A 88 -9.33 7.81 16.18
CA ARG A 88 -9.18 9.25 16.51
C ARG A 88 -9.85 10.14 15.47
N TYR A 89 -9.72 9.81 14.20
CA TYR A 89 -10.39 10.56 13.13
C TYR A 89 -11.91 10.51 13.26
N VAL A 90 -12.49 9.33 13.51
CA VAL A 90 -13.92 9.15 13.71
C VAL A 90 -14.42 9.86 14.96
N GLU A 91 -13.67 9.81 16.08
CA GLU A 91 -14.00 10.55 17.30
C GLU A 91 -14.04 12.06 17.07
N MET A 92 -13.03 12.61 16.38
CA MET A 92 -13.00 14.04 16.03
C MET A 92 -14.16 14.44 15.12
N GLN A 93 -14.55 13.59 14.18
CA GLN A 93 -15.73 13.85 13.33
C GLN A 93 -17.01 13.84 14.14
N ASN A 94 -17.21 12.83 15.00
CA ASN A 94 -18.37 12.74 15.87
C ASN A 94 -18.48 13.92 16.86
N GLN A 95 -17.34 14.43 17.36
CA GLN A 95 -17.32 15.62 18.22
C GLN A 95 -17.76 16.87 17.45
N LYS A 96 -17.20 17.10 16.25
CA LYS A 96 -17.61 18.20 15.38
C LYS A 96 -19.09 18.17 15.04
N GLU A 97 -19.62 16.99 14.68
CA GLU A 97 -21.05 16.83 14.41
C GLU A 97 -21.92 17.16 15.63
N LYS A 98 -21.51 16.75 16.84
CA LYS A 98 -22.22 17.10 18.09
C LYS A 98 -22.17 18.59 18.38
N ASP A 99 -21.00 19.22 18.23
CA ASP A 99 -20.84 20.66 18.43
C ASP A 99 -21.69 21.45 17.44
N GLU A 100 -21.74 21.04 16.17
CA GLU A 100 -22.62 21.64 15.16
C GLU A 100 -24.11 21.47 15.48
N ILE A 101 -24.53 20.32 16.02
CA ILE A 101 -25.92 20.09 16.45
C ILE A 101 -26.25 21.00 17.63
N LEU A 102 -25.38 21.08 18.64
CA LEU A 102 -25.56 21.94 19.80
C LEU A 102 -25.59 23.43 19.42
N GLU A 103 -24.77 23.85 18.45
CA GLU A 103 -24.79 25.20 17.91
C GLU A 103 -26.10 25.51 17.18
N LYS A 104 -26.60 24.58 16.35
CA LYS A 104 -27.90 24.72 15.69
C LYS A 104 -29.03 24.80 16.71
N GLU A 105 -29.04 23.94 17.74
CA GLU A 105 -30.02 24.00 18.83
C GLU A 105 -29.96 25.33 19.56
N ARG A 106 -28.77 25.81 19.94
CA ARG A 106 -28.58 27.12 20.57
C ARG A 106 -29.10 28.26 19.69
N GLN A 107 -28.82 28.25 18.39
CA GLN A 107 -29.33 29.25 17.46
C GLN A 107 -30.85 29.22 17.35
N THR A 108 -31.47 28.04 17.34
CA THR A 108 -32.94 27.93 17.32
C THR A 108 -33.58 28.43 18.61
N LEU A 109 -33.01 28.07 19.77
CA LEU A 109 -33.46 28.56 21.07
C LEU A 109 -33.30 30.08 21.19
N GLN A 110 -32.17 30.63 20.73
CA GLN A 110 -31.94 32.07 20.75
C GLN A 110 -32.96 32.82 19.89
N LYS A 111 -33.23 32.34 18.66
CA LYS A 111 -34.28 32.93 17.81
C LYS A 111 -35.68 32.85 18.43
N ALA A 112 -35.98 31.77 19.15
CA ALA A 112 -37.26 31.62 19.85
C ALA A 112 -37.38 32.57 21.04
N LEU A 113 -36.31 32.77 21.81
CA LEU A 113 -36.25 33.75 22.91
C LEU A 113 -36.36 35.18 22.41
N ASP A 114 -35.61 35.55 21.37
CA ASP A 114 -35.67 36.89 20.75
C ASP A 114 -37.08 37.18 20.21
N GLY A 115 -37.77 36.17 19.67
CA GLY A 115 -39.16 36.27 19.24
C GLY A 115 -40.17 36.43 20.39
N ALA A 116 -39.91 35.81 21.55
CA ALA A 116 -40.74 35.94 22.75
C ALA A 116 -40.54 37.28 23.49
N ASP A 117 -39.29 37.78 23.54
CA ASP A 117 -38.97 39.08 24.11
C ASP A 117 -39.57 40.24 23.28
N GLY A 118 -39.71 40.06 21.96
CA GLY A 118 -40.46 40.98 21.09
C GLY A 118 -41.96 41.05 21.38
N ALA A 119 -42.54 40.02 22.02
CA ALA A 119 -43.95 39.96 22.41
C ALA A 119 -44.21 40.41 23.87
N MET A 120 -43.17 40.48 24.72
CA MET A 120 -43.24 40.87 26.14
C MET A 120 -42.75 42.31 26.41
N ILE A 121 -42.78 43.19 25.41
CA ILE A 121 -42.60 44.65 25.57
C ILE A 121 -43.90 45.22 26.13
N GLY A 122 -44.18 44.94 27.40
CA GLY A 122 -45.46 45.30 28.00
C GLY A 122 -45.59 45.14 29.51
N LEU A 123 -44.52 45.18 30.32
CA LEU A 123 -44.66 45.57 31.75
C LEU A 123 -43.33 45.91 32.46
N ALA A 124 -43.35 47.05 33.15
CA ALA A 124 -42.53 47.52 34.28
C ALA A 124 -40.99 47.67 34.13
N THR A 125 -40.59 48.92 33.94
CA THR A 125 -39.34 49.59 34.34
C THR A 125 -39.34 49.76 35.87
N GLU A 126 -38.31 49.40 36.64
CA GLU A 126 -37.28 50.36 37.07
C GLU A 126 -36.06 49.71 37.77
N THR A 127 -35.91 48.38 37.81
CA THR A 127 -34.70 47.71 38.36
C THR A 127 -33.68 47.29 37.30
N ARG A 128 -33.83 47.76 36.05
CA ARG A 128 -33.14 47.23 34.85
C ARG A 128 -31.74 47.78 34.60
N ASP A 129 -31.36 48.93 35.16
CA ASP A 129 -30.20 49.67 34.65
C ASP A 129 -28.84 49.15 35.13
N HIS A 130 -28.76 48.59 36.35
CA HIS A 130 -27.52 47.97 36.83
C HIS A 130 -27.28 46.58 36.19
N ALA A 131 -28.35 45.80 35.98
CA ALA A 131 -28.29 44.52 35.27
C ALA A 131 -28.02 44.72 33.76
N ARG A 132 -28.55 45.80 33.15
CA ARG A 132 -28.26 46.17 31.75
C ARG A 132 -26.80 46.54 31.54
N HIS A 133 -26.18 47.31 32.42
CA HIS A 133 -24.77 47.71 32.26
C HIS A 133 -23.78 46.55 32.36
N VAL A 134 -24.04 45.58 33.25
CA VAL A 134 -23.22 44.35 33.34
C VAL A 134 -23.50 43.41 32.17
N ALA A 135 -24.73 43.37 31.66
CA ALA A 135 -25.10 42.61 30.48
C ALA A 135 -24.52 43.22 29.18
N THR A 136 -24.47 44.55 29.04
CA THR A 136 -23.92 45.24 27.86
C THR A 136 -22.40 45.11 27.77
N GLN A 137 -21.67 45.16 28.89
CA GLN A 137 -20.23 44.86 28.90
C GLN A 137 -19.94 43.40 28.50
N LYS A 138 -20.70 42.43 29.04
CA LYS A 138 -20.59 41.02 28.64
C LYS A 138 -21.03 40.76 27.19
N LEU A 139 -21.91 41.60 26.63
CA LEU A 139 -22.29 41.56 25.22
C LEU A 139 -21.18 42.13 24.33
N GLN A 140 -20.57 43.25 24.72
CA GLN A 140 -19.46 43.88 24.00
C GLN A 140 -18.25 42.95 23.90
N GLU A 141 -17.83 42.30 25.01
CA GLU A 141 -16.73 41.32 24.95
C GLU A 141 -17.03 40.09 24.07
N LYS A 142 -18.30 39.71 23.90
CA LYS A 142 -18.73 38.61 23.03
C LYS A 142 -18.85 39.04 21.56
N VAL A 143 -19.28 40.27 21.31
CA VAL A 143 -19.36 40.87 19.96
C VAL A 143 -17.94 41.12 19.44
N ASP A 144 -17.00 41.57 20.27
CA ASP A 144 -15.61 41.78 19.86
C ASP A 144 -14.93 40.45 19.49
N LYS A 145 -15.19 39.36 20.23
CA LYS A 145 -14.73 38.00 19.86
C LYS A 145 -15.35 37.49 18.56
N ALA A 146 -16.64 37.74 18.34
CA ALA A 146 -17.31 37.40 17.08
C ALA A 146 -16.71 38.14 15.88
N THR A 147 -16.34 39.42 16.03
CA THR A 147 -15.68 40.18 14.94
C THR A 147 -14.27 39.67 14.62
N ASP A 148 -13.54 39.11 15.59
CA ASP A 148 -12.18 38.61 15.36
C ASP A 148 -12.20 37.25 14.63
N ASP A 149 -13.19 36.41 14.92
CA ASP A 149 -13.44 35.17 14.17
C ASP A 149 -13.92 35.47 12.74
N GLU A 150 -14.78 36.47 12.53
CA GLU A 150 -15.16 36.93 11.19
C GLU A 150 -13.97 37.47 10.39
N LYS A 151 -13.08 38.24 11.03
CA LYS A 151 -11.82 38.71 10.41
C LYS A 151 -10.90 37.55 10.04
N ARG A 152 -10.79 36.52 10.90
CA ARG A 152 -10.02 35.30 10.60
C ARG A 152 -10.62 34.49 9.46
N ILE A 153 -11.94 34.41 9.35
CA ILE A 153 -12.63 33.73 8.24
C ILE A 153 -12.42 34.50 6.93
N ALA A 154 -12.50 35.84 6.97
CA ALA A 154 -12.23 36.70 5.83
C ALA A 154 -10.76 36.63 5.37
N MET A 155 -9.80 36.58 6.31
CA MET A 155 -8.40 36.29 6.02
C MET A 155 -8.23 34.90 5.40
N LYS A 156 -8.81 33.84 5.98
CA LYS A 156 -8.74 32.49 5.40
C LYS A 156 -9.25 32.40 3.96
N LYS A 157 -10.29 33.17 3.60
CA LYS A 157 -10.79 33.26 2.22
C LYS A 157 -9.87 34.00 1.26
N THR A 158 -9.07 34.93 1.74
CA THR A 158 -8.31 35.86 0.88
C THR A 158 -6.82 35.54 0.82
N SER A 159 -6.24 34.98 1.88
CA SER A 159 -4.81 34.72 2.00
C SER A 159 -4.49 33.23 1.96
N PHE A 160 -4.70 32.59 0.80
CA PHE A 160 -4.34 31.18 0.54
C PHE A 160 -2.84 30.86 0.74
N TRP A 161 -1.96 31.86 0.64
CA TRP A 161 -0.50 31.71 0.70
C TRP A 161 0.07 31.65 2.13
N ILE A 162 -0.75 31.90 3.15
CA ILE A 162 -0.37 31.77 4.57
C ILE A 162 -0.67 30.31 5.00
N PRO A 163 0.28 29.58 5.62
CA PRO A 163 0.11 28.16 5.96
C PRO A 163 -1.20 27.82 6.69
N ASP A 164 -1.59 28.65 7.66
CA ASP A 164 -2.82 28.48 8.46
C ASP A 164 -4.14 28.75 7.68
N CYS A 165 -4.03 29.35 6.50
CA CYS A 165 -5.14 29.72 5.62
C CYS A 165 -5.14 28.91 4.32
N THR A 166 -4.26 27.92 4.19
CA THR A 166 -4.30 26.99 3.07
C THR A 166 -5.57 26.13 3.19
N PRO A 167 -6.38 26.00 2.13
CA PRO A 167 -7.55 25.14 2.12
C PRO A 167 -7.05 23.70 2.25
N SER A 168 -7.13 23.19 3.46
CA SER A 168 -6.76 21.82 3.77
C SER A 168 -7.87 20.93 3.21
N GLN A 169 -7.54 20.12 2.20
CA GLN A 169 -8.46 19.08 1.77
C GLN A 169 -8.69 18.14 2.96
N GLU A 170 -9.94 17.95 3.36
CA GLU A 170 -10.28 17.02 4.43
C GLU A 170 -9.77 15.64 4.05
N VAL A 171 -8.74 15.18 4.75
CA VAL A 171 -8.19 13.84 4.56
C VAL A 171 -9.23 12.87 5.07
N LYS A 172 -10.01 12.28 4.16
CA LYS A 172 -10.90 11.17 4.48
C LYS A 172 -10.03 9.97 4.79
N VAL A 173 -9.84 9.68 6.07
CA VAL A 173 -9.15 8.47 6.50
C VAL A 173 -10.12 7.32 6.30
N GLU A 174 -9.85 6.47 5.30
CA GLU A 174 -10.63 5.27 5.07
C GLU A 174 -10.39 4.24 6.18
N LYS A 175 -11.37 3.38 6.43
CA LYS A 175 -11.26 2.33 7.43
C LYS A 175 -10.12 1.37 7.02
N PRO A 176 -9.04 1.26 7.80
CA PRO A 176 -7.91 0.46 7.39
C PRO A 176 -8.22 -1.03 7.50
N GLU A 177 -7.69 -1.80 6.55
CA GLU A 177 -7.82 -3.26 6.54
C GLU A 177 -6.87 -3.90 7.56
N MET A 178 -7.40 -4.73 8.45
CA MET A 178 -6.59 -5.41 9.48
C MET A 178 -5.84 -6.65 9.01
N LYS A 179 -5.92 -6.94 7.71
CA LYS A 179 -5.38 -8.17 7.16
C LYS A 179 -3.93 -7.97 6.76
N THR A 180 -3.09 -8.94 7.13
CA THR A 180 -1.70 -9.00 6.65
C THR A 180 -1.66 -9.55 5.23
N LYS A 181 -0.74 -9.03 4.43
CA LYS A 181 -0.61 -9.31 2.99
C LYS A 181 0.77 -9.86 2.68
N ASP A 182 0.84 -10.64 1.60
CA ASP A 182 2.11 -11.11 1.06
C ASP A 182 2.93 -9.95 0.50
N PRO A 183 4.23 -9.85 0.82
CA PRO A 183 5.04 -8.73 0.34
C PRO A 183 5.28 -8.74 -1.16
N MET A 184 5.08 -9.89 -1.83
CA MET A 184 5.25 -10.02 -3.28
C MET A 184 3.91 -10.17 -4.02
N SER A 185 2.97 -10.96 -3.49
CA SER A 185 1.66 -11.21 -4.13
C SER A 185 0.62 -10.15 -3.79
N LEU A 186 0.77 -9.44 -2.67
CA LEU A 186 -0.24 -8.55 -2.06
C LEU A 186 -1.55 -9.25 -1.65
N ASP A 187 -1.65 -10.57 -1.84
CA ASP A 187 -2.76 -11.38 -1.37
C ASP A 187 -2.78 -11.51 0.15
N GLU A 188 -3.98 -11.72 0.70
CA GLU A 188 -4.17 -11.90 2.14
C GLU A 188 -3.50 -13.18 2.64
N MET A 189 -2.67 -13.05 3.67
CA MET A 189 -1.97 -14.19 4.25
C MET A 189 -1.84 -14.08 5.77
N LYS A 190 -1.91 -15.24 6.42
CA LYS A 190 -1.69 -15.46 7.86
C LYS A 190 -0.54 -16.44 8.02
N LEU A 191 0.10 -16.43 9.20
CA LEU A 191 1.19 -17.33 9.56
C LEU A 191 0.90 -18.82 9.29
N LYS A 192 -0.36 -19.26 9.45
CA LYS A 192 -0.77 -20.66 9.21
C LYS A 192 -0.70 -21.09 7.74
N HIS A 193 -0.68 -20.14 6.82
CA HIS A 193 -0.62 -20.41 5.38
C HIS A 193 0.82 -20.57 4.88
N LEU A 194 1.81 -20.21 5.69
CA LEU A 194 3.22 -20.46 5.38
C LEU A 194 3.55 -21.94 5.54
N MET A 195 4.19 -22.50 4.52
CA MET A 195 4.55 -23.91 4.48
C MET A 195 6.05 -24.08 4.61
N PRO A 196 6.56 -24.92 5.51
CA PRO A 196 7.99 -25.20 5.60
C PRO A 196 8.45 -26.02 4.41
N VAL A 197 9.64 -25.72 3.91
CA VAL A 197 10.23 -26.38 2.74
C VAL A 197 11.58 -26.99 3.10
N LYS A 198 11.87 -28.15 2.51
CA LYS A 198 13.18 -28.78 2.53
C LYS A 198 13.73 -28.74 1.12
N PHE A 199 14.75 -27.90 0.91
CA PHE A 199 15.49 -27.85 -0.35
C PHE A 199 16.67 -28.80 -0.27
N GLU A 200 16.86 -29.60 -1.32
CA GLU A 200 18.11 -30.30 -1.57
C GLU A 200 18.99 -29.41 -2.44
N TRP A 201 20.27 -29.33 -2.08
CA TRP A 201 21.26 -28.45 -2.71
C TRP A 201 22.34 -29.29 -3.35
N ASP A 202 22.78 -28.89 -4.53
CA ASP A 202 23.95 -29.46 -5.19
C ASP A 202 25.25 -28.81 -4.69
N ASP A 203 26.40 -29.37 -5.06
CA ASP A 203 27.73 -28.84 -4.76
C ASP A 203 27.92 -27.40 -5.24
N LYS A 204 27.21 -27.03 -6.33
CA LYS A 204 27.19 -25.67 -6.90
C LYS A 204 26.22 -24.70 -6.21
N SER A 205 25.66 -25.08 -5.06
CA SER A 205 24.67 -24.29 -4.32
C SER A 205 23.39 -23.98 -5.12
N ASN A 206 23.05 -24.82 -6.10
CA ASN A 206 21.79 -24.76 -6.83
C ASN A 206 20.78 -25.71 -6.18
N VAL A 207 19.50 -25.31 -6.14
CA VAL A 207 18.44 -26.18 -5.63
C VAL A 207 18.10 -27.25 -6.66
N VAL A 208 17.90 -28.47 -6.16
CA VAL A 208 17.70 -29.68 -6.96
C VAL A 208 16.33 -30.29 -6.68
N CYS A 209 15.77 -30.94 -7.70
CA CYS A 209 14.57 -31.77 -7.57
C CYS A 209 14.85 -33.03 -6.74
N ALA A 210 14.02 -33.29 -5.72
CA ALA A 210 14.18 -34.43 -4.82
C ALA A 210 14.06 -35.82 -5.49
N VAL A 211 13.43 -35.90 -6.67
CA VAL A 211 13.24 -37.17 -7.40
C VAL A 211 14.30 -37.35 -8.47
N THR A 212 14.45 -36.37 -9.35
CA THR A 212 15.30 -36.50 -10.55
C THR A 212 16.73 -36.02 -10.34
N LYS A 213 17.01 -35.40 -9.19
CA LYS A 213 18.30 -34.77 -8.90
C LYS A 213 18.76 -33.77 -9.99
N LYS A 214 17.82 -33.18 -10.73
CA LYS A 214 18.07 -32.15 -11.73
C LYS A 214 17.96 -30.76 -11.10
N GLU A 215 18.88 -29.87 -11.46
CA GLU A 215 18.89 -28.47 -11.02
C GLU A 215 17.60 -27.73 -11.45
N ILE A 216 17.04 -26.96 -10.52
CA ILE A 216 15.83 -26.15 -10.73
C ILE A 216 16.25 -24.69 -10.92
N LEU A 217 16.37 -24.28 -12.19
CA LEU A 217 16.70 -22.89 -12.56
C LEU A 217 15.43 -22.13 -12.97
N HIS A 218 14.99 -22.32 -14.22
CA HIS A 218 13.80 -21.69 -14.82
C HIS A 218 12.61 -22.65 -14.90
N ARG A 219 12.83 -23.94 -14.63
CA ARG A 219 11.79 -24.96 -14.74
C ARG A 219 10.81 -24.78 -13.60
N ARG A 220 9.52 -24.92 -13.92
CA ARG A 220 8.45 -24.84 -12.91
C ARG A 220 8.60 -25.98 -11.92
N ALA A 221 8.59 -25.61 -10.65
CA ALA A 221 8.69 -26.53 -9.53
C ALA A 221 7.43 -26.44 -8.67
N VAL A 222 7.20 -27.51 -7.92
CA VAL A 222 6.01 -27.71 -7.11
C VAL A 222 6.46 -28.18 -5.74
N LEU A 223 5.90 -27.57 -4.72
CA LEU A 223 6.02 -27.99 -3.34
C LEU A 223 4.87 -28.93 -2.98
N LEU A 224 5.21 -30.05 -2.35
CA LEU A 224 4.25 -30.94 -1.72
C LEU A 224 4.11 -30.58 -0.23
N ARG A 225 2.94 -30.05 0.18
CA ARG A 225 2.74 -29.53 1.54
C ARG A 225 3.02 -30.54 2.67
N PRO A 226 2.57 -31.82 2.62
CA PRO A 226 2.75 -32.76 3.73
C PRO A 226 4.20 -33.21 3.90
N SER A 227 4.95 -33.34 2.80
CA SER A 227 6.34 -33.80 2.84
C SER A 227 7.35 -32.65 2.90
N GLY A 228 6.95 -31.44 2.50
CA GLY A 228 7.83 -30.28 2.39
C GLY A 228 8.85 -30.40 1.26
N GLN A 229 8.71 -31.38 0.37
CA GLN A 229 9.65 -31.68 -0.70
C GLN A 229 9.32 -30.92 -1.97
N VAL A 230 10.37 -30.52 -2.70
CA VAL A 230 10.26 -29.77 -3.96
C VAL A 230 10.58 -30.66 -5.15
N ILE A 231 9.67 -30.67 -6.11
CA ILE A 231 9.71 -31.55 -7.28
C ILE A 231 9.43 -30.72 -8.54
N LEU A 232 10.02 -31.11 -9.68
CA LEU A 232 9.67 -30.52 -10.97
C LEU A 232 8.23 -30.81 -11.38
N GLU A 233 7.59 -29.87 -12.06
CA GLU A 233 6.20 -30.02 -12.54
C GLU A 233 6.03 -31.23 -13.48
N SER A 234 7.05 -31.59 -14.26
CA SER A 234 7.04 -32.80 -15.11
C SER A 234 6.86 -34.08 -14.28
N CYS A 235 7.63 -34.22 -13.19
CA CYS A 235 7.58 -35.39 -12.33
C CYS A 235 6.26 -35.45 -11.55
N VAL A 236 5.64 -34.30 -11.26
CA VAL A 236 4.30 -34.26 -10.65
C VAL A 236 3.27 -34.87 -11.60
N LYS A 237 3.32 -34.52 -12.90
CA LYS A 237 2.39 -35.05 -13.91
C LYS A 237 2.51 -36.56 -14.06
N ASP A 238 3.74 -37.08 -14.11
CA ASP A 238 3.98 -38.49 -14.39
C ASP A 238 3.78 -39.39 -13.17
N MET A 239 4.25 -38.97 -11.99
CA MET A 239 4.30 -39.84 -10.80
C MET A 239 3.26 -39.49 -9.74
N VAL A 240 2.97 -38.20 -9.53
CA VAL A 240 2.13 -37.74 -8.41
C VAL A 240 0.66 -37.70 -8.77
N LEU A 241 0.28 -37.21 -9.96
CA LEU A 241 -1.12 -37.12 -10.35
C LEU A 241 -1.83 -38.49 -10.44
N PRO A 242 -1.20 -39.57 -10.95
CA PRO A 242 -1.86 -40.88 -11.03
C PRO A 242 -2.07 -41.53 -9.66
N THR A 243 -1.08 -41.42 -8.77
CA THR A 243 -1.06 -42.13 -7.48
C THR A 243 -1.49 -41.26 -6.29
N MET A 244 -1.60 -39.94 -6.50
CA MET A 244 -1.86 -38.91 -5.48
C MET A 244 -1.05 -39.13 -4.19
N THR A 245 0.20 -39.56 -4.34
CA THR A 245 1.10 -39.94 -3.26
C THR A 245 2.48 -39.33 -3.49
N CYS A 246 3.16 -38.92 -2.42
CA CYS A 246 4.49 -38.36 -2.52
C CYS A 246 5.51 -39.46 -2.87
N PRO A 247 6.32 -39.30 -3.94
CA PRO A 247 7.25 -40.34 -4.39
C PRO A 247 8.43 -40.57 -3.43
N VAL A 248 8.75 -39.60 -2.58
CA VAL A 248 9.88 -39.69 -1.64
C VAL A 248 9.45 -40.20 -0.26
N THR A 249 8.26 -39.81 0.21
CA THR A 249 7.81 -40.06 1.60
C THR A 249 6.63 -41.02 1.69
N GLY A 250 5.97 -41.36 0.58
CA GLY A 250 4.78 -42.23 0.59
C GLY A 250 3.52 -41.59 1.19
N LEU A 251 3.56 -40.30 1.56
CA LEU A 251 2.41 -39.59 2.13
C LEU A 251 1.33 -39.34 1.08
N LYS A 252 0.07 -39.59 1.44
CA LYS A 252 -1.10 -39.30 0.58
C LYS A 252 -1.30 -37.79 0.43
N LEU A 253 -1.61 -37.36 -0.78
CA LEU A 253 -1.73 -35.96 -1.17
C LEU A 253 -3.15 -35.63 -1.62
N ARG A 254 -3.58 -34.38 -1.38
CA ARG A 254 -4.77 -33.80 -2.00
C ARG A 254 -4.37 -32.77 -3.04
N LYS A 255 -5.29 -32.44 -3.96
CA LYS A 255 -5.06 -31.40 -4.98
C LYS A 255 -4.64 -30.04 -4.37
N LYS A 256 -5.18 -29.70 -3.18
CA LYS A 256 -4.85 -28.46 -2.44
C LYS A 256 -3.44 -28.44 -1.85
N ASP A 257 -2.80 -29.60 -1.74
CA ASP A 257 -1.48 -29.78 -1.13
C ASP A 257 -0.34 -29.66 -2.14
N ILE A 258 -0.70 -29.52 -3.42
CA ILE A 258 0.19 -29.26 -4.54
C ILE A 258 0.26 -27.74 -4.71
N VAL A 259 1.40 -27.14 -4.37
CA VAL A 259 1.62 -25.69 -4.45
C VAL A 259 2.65 -25.39 -5.52
N HIS A 260 2.26 -24.62 -6.52
CA HIS A 260 3.17 -24.20 -7.58
C HIS A 260 4.12 -23.13 -7.04
N LEU A 261 5.42 -23.34 -7.21
CA LEU A 261 6.44 -22.38 -6.83
C LEU A 261 6.72 -21.41 -7.97
N GLN A 262 7.09 -20.18 -7.61
CA GLN A 262 7.58 -19.21 -8.58
C GLN A 262 8.90 -19.70 -9.17
N ALA A 263 9.01 -19.71 -10.49
CA ALA A 263 10.23 -20.08 -11.18
C ALA A 263 11.32 -19.02 -10.97
N GLY A 264 12.59 -19.44 -10.95
CA GLY A 264 13.72 -18.52 -10.92
C GLY A 264 13.75 -17.67 -12.18
N GLY A 265 13.97 -16.36 -12.01
CA GLY A 265 14.07 -15.42 -13.12
C GLY A 265 15.34 -15.63 -13.93
N THR A 266 15.26 -15.38 -15.24
CA THR A 266 16.40 -15.51 -16.16
C THR A 266 16.58 -14.23 -16.99
N GLY A 267 17.71 -14.08 -17.66
CA GLY A 267 17.91 -12.95 -18.59
C GLY A 267 17.09 -13.06 -19.88
N PHE A 268 16.30 -14.13 -20.07
CA PHE A 268 15.58 -14.42 -21.30
C PHE A 268 14.10 -14.00 -21.22
N SER A 269 13.64 -13.25 -22.23
CA SER A 269 12.26 -12.77 -22.31
C SER A 269 11.23 -13.88 -22.49
N ALA A 270 11.65 -15.08 -22.92
CA ALA A 270 10.75 -16.23 -23.08
C ALA A 270 10.19 -16.75 -21.74
N HIS A 271 10.91 -16.53 -20.63
CA HIS A 271 10.56 -17.12 -19.34
C HIS A 271 10.28 -16.10 -18.24
N SER A 272 10.71 -14.86 -18.42
CA SER A 272 10.64 -13.82 -17.39
C SER A 272 10.36 -12.45 -17.99
N THR A 273 9.81 -11.57 -17.17
CA THR A 273 9.60 -10.16 -17.52
C THR A 273 10.93 -9.41 -17.40
N VAL A 274 11.65 -9.33 -18.52
CA VAL A 274 13.01 -8.74 -18.58
C VAL A 274 12.99 -7.30 -19.12
N GLU A 275 11.84 -6.76 -19.51
CA GLU A 275 11.74 -5.39 -20.04
C GLU A 275 11.02 -4.45 -19.07
N ALA A 276 11.70 -3.37 -18.67
CA ALA A 276 11.05 -2.23 -18.04
C ALA A 276 10.57 -1.24 -19.10
N LYS A 277 9.35 -0.74 -18.92
CA LYS A 277 8.76 0.32 -19.73
C LYS A 277 8.50 1.53 -18.84
N LYS A 278 9.08 2.68 -19.18
CA LYS A 278 8.77 3.96 -18.54
C LYS A 278 8.13 4.88 -19.57
N TYR A 279 6.89 5.27 -19.32
CA TYR A 279 6.24 6.30 -20.13
C TYR A 279 6.77 7.68 -19.74
N ARG A 280 7.15 8.47 -20.73
CA ARG A 280 7.37 9.90 -20.60
C ARG A 280 6.44 10.62 -21.59
N PRO A 281 5.81 11.73 -21.18
CA PRO A 281 4.98 12.52 -22.09
C PRO A 281 5.80 12.90 -23.32
N SER A 282 5.25 12.63 -24.49
CA SER A 282 5.82 13.08 -25.75
C SER A 282 5.58 14.57 -25.90
N MET A 283 6.60 15.30 -26.37
CA MET A 283 6.38 16.61 -26.96
C MET A 283 5.72 16.37 -28.31
N THR A 284 4.39 16.46 -28.37
CA THR A 284 3.66 16.71 -29.61
C THR A 284 3.64 18.21 -29.89
#